data_AF-A0A7X8BIN8-F1
#
_entry.id   AF-A0A7X8BIN8-F1
#
_cell.length_a   1.000
_cell.length_b   1.000
_cell.length_c   1.000
_cell.angle_alpha   90.00
_cell.angle_beta   90.00
_cell.angle_gamma   90.00
#
_symmetry.space_group_name_H-M   'P 1'
#
loop_
_entity.id
_entity.type
_entity.pdbx_description
1 polymer ?
#
loop_
_entity_poly.entity_id
_entity_poly.type
_entity_poly.pdbx_seq_one_letter_code
_entity_poly.pdbx_strand_id
1 'polypeptide(L)'
;MTGDLAIRQAVIGGLPRVVEIFDAYRQYFGQKSDPEGVEKFLFDRFEHRDSVMFVAEKDGRMLGFPHLYPLVFFPDAAARMDTERFLRRGELPR
;
A
#
# COMPACT_ATOMS: atom_id res chain seq x y z
N MET A 1 -4.34 11.83 -31.64
CA MET A 1 -3.60 12.58 -30.61
C MET A 1 -3.24 11.61 -29.50
N THR A 2 -2.00 11.14 -29.48
CA THR A 2 -1.50 10.29 -28.39
C THR A 2 -1.10 11.23 -27.26
N GLY A 3 -2.04 11.52 -26.35
CA GLY A 3 -1.74 12.31 -25.16
C GLY A 3 -0.69 11.62 -24.29
N ASP A 4 0.17 12.40 -23.65
CA ASP A 4 1.28 11.90 -22.84
C ASP A 4 0.75 11.16 -21.62
N LEU A 5 1.13 9.88 -21.50
CA LEU A 5 0.83 9.03 -20.36
C LEU A 5 2.00 9.11 -19.37
N ALA A 6 1.72 9.63 -18.18
CA ALA A 6 2.66 9.66 -17.06
C ALA A 6 2.23 8.66 -15.98
N ILE A 7 3.17 7.85 -15.51
CA ILE A 7 2.98 6.99 -14.34
C ILE A 7 3.87 7.53 -13.23
N ARG A 8 3.28 7.80 -12.06
CA ARG A 8 4.01 8.32 -10.89
C ARG A 8 3.53 7.68 -9.61
N GLN A 9 4.40 7.62 -8.62
CA GLN A 9 4.00 7.21 -7.26
C GLN A 9 3.12 8.31 -6.65
N ALA A 10 2.04 7.91 -6.00
CA ALA A 10 1.24 8.80 -5.16
C ALA A 10 2.02 9.12 -3.88
N VAL A 11 2.08 10.41 -3.55
CA VAL A 11 2.68 10.93 -2.32
C VAL A 11 1.65 11.74 -1.57
N ILE A 12 1.89 12.01 -0.28
CA ILE A 12 0.96 12.76 0.58
C ILE A 12 0.54 14.10 -0.05
N GLY A 13 1.45 14.82 -0.71
CA GLY A 13 1.11 16.08 -1.40
C GLY A 13 0.10 15.95 -2.55
N GLY A 14 -0.13 14.74 -3.07
CA GLY A 14 -1.10 14.44 -4.12
C GLY A 14 -2.38 13.78 -3.60
N LEU A 15 -2.56 13.65 -2.29
CA LEU A 15 -3.63 12.89 -1.66
C LEU A 15 -5.04 13.29 -2.12
N PRO A 16 -5.40 14.59 -2.23
CA PRO A 16 -6.78 14.97 -2.61
C PRO A 16 -7.21 14.40 -3.97
N ARG A 17 -6.32 14.42 -4.97
CA ARG A 17 -6.62 13.88 -6.31
C ARG A 17 -6.74 12.35 -6.29
N VAL A 18 -6.01 11.70 -5.39
CA VAL A 18 -6.04 10.24 -5.23
C VAL A 18 -7.32 9.79 -4.52
N VAL A 19 -7.79 10.57 -3.54
CA VAL A 19 -9.05 10.34 -2.82
C VAL A 19 -10.22 10.29 -3.79
N GLU A 20 -10.31 11.24 -4.73
CA GLU A 20 -11.39 11.29 -5.72
C GLU A 20 -11.50 9.98 -6.53
N ILE A 21 -10.39 9.52 -7.12
CA ILE A 21 -10.40 8.31 -7.96
C ILE A 21 -10.60 7.04 -7.13
N PHE A 22 -10.08 7.01 -5.89
CA PHE A 22 -10.22 5.86 -5.00
C PHE A 22 -11.66 5.73 -4.47
N ASP A 23 -12.29 6.85 -4.11
CA ASP A 23 -13.70 6.85 -3.70
C ASP A 23 -14.62 6.48 -4.88
N ALA A 24 -14.33 6.98 -6.09
CA ALA A 24 -15.05 6.57 -7.30
C ALA A 24 -14.90 5.06 -7.57
N TYR A 25 -13.72 4.50 -7.34
CA TYR A 25 -13.49 3.06 -7.42
C TYR A 25 -14.32 2.30 -6.37
N ARG A 26 -14.37 2.76 -5.11
CA ARG A 26 -15.22 2.15 -4.07
C ARG A 26 -16.70 2.18 -4.46
N GLN A 27 -17.18 3.31 -4.97
CA GLN A 27 -18.55 3.49 -5.44
C GLN A 27 -18.89 2.55 -6.60
N TYR A 28 -17.95 2.29 -7.51
CA TYR A 28 -18.13 1.33 -8.60
C TYR A 28 -18.42 -0.10 -8.08
N PHE A 29 -17.86 -0.47 -6.92
CA PHE A 29 -18.16 -1.75 -6.24
C PHE A 29 -19.34 -1.66 -5.26
N GLY A 30 -20.16 -0.61 -5.32
CA GLY A 30 -21.38 -0.46 -4.53
C GLY A 30 -21.18 0.06 -3.11
N GLN A 31 -19.99 0.54 -2.76
CA GLN A 31 -19.77 1.21 -1.48
C GLN A 31 -20.36 2.63 -1.51
N LYS A 32 -20.80 3.12 -0.35
CA LYS A 32 -21.22 4.53 -0.23
C LYS A 32 -19.98 5.43 -0.35
N SER A 33 -20.14 6.56 -1.06
CA SER A 33 -19.12 7.61 -1.10
C SER A 33 -18.81 8.09 0.31
N ASP A 34 -17.53 8.08 0.65
CA ASP A 34 -17.01 8.57 1.93
C ASP A 34 -15.58 9.12 1.72
N PRO A 35 -15.45 10.32 1.12
CA PRO A 35 -14.14 10.89 0.77
C PRO A 35 -13.26 11.15 1.99
N GLU A 36 -13.85 11.59 3.11
CA GLU A 36 -13.11 11.82 4.36
C GLU A 36 -12.53 10.51 4.93
N GLY A 37 -13.32 9.42 4.90
CA GLY A 37 -12.84 8.10 5.28
C GLY A 37 -11.75 7.57 4.35
N VAL A 38 -11.85 7.82 3.03
CA VAL A 38 -10.79 7.48 2.06
C VAL A 38 -9.52 8.27 2.36
N GLU A 39 -9.64 9.57 2.58
CA GLU A 39 -8.51 10.45 2.85
C GLU A 39 -7.74 9.98 4.08
N LYS A 40 -8.45 9.75 5.18
CA LYS A 40 -7.85 9.21 6.41
C LYS A 40 -7.17 7.86 6.18
N PHE A 41 -7.85 6.94 5.51
CA PHE A 41 -7.32 5.60 5.20
C PHE A 41 -6.02 5.64 4.39
N LEU A 42 -5.98 6.49 3.35
CA LEU A 42 -4.81 6.65 2.49
C LEU A 42 -3.68 7.41 3.20
N PHE A 43 -4.02 8.44 3.99
CA PHE A 43 -3.06 9.19 4.79
C PHE A 43 -2.30 8.27 5.75
N ASP A 44 -3.03 7.50 6.57
CA ASP A 44 -2.44 6.59 7.56
C ASP A 44 -1.45 5.62 6.87
N ARG A 45 -1.82 5.08 5.70
CA ARG A 45 -0.98 4.15 4.95
C ARG A 45 0.24 4.77 4.31
N PHE A 46 0.15 6.01 3.85
CA PHE A 46 1.27 6.72 3.25
C PHE A 46 2.26 7.17 4.33
N GLU A 47 1.75 7.60 5.49
CA GLU A 47 2.56 7.99 6.65
C GLU A 47 3.39 6.81 7.18
N HIS A 48 2.75 5.65 7.37
CA HIS A 48 3.41 4.46 7.92
C HIS A 48 4.21 3.66 6.87
N ARG A 49 4.15 4.06 5.59
CA ARG A 49 4.76 3.34 4.45
C ARG A 49 4.30 1.88 4.32
N ASP A 50 3.10 1.59 4.80
CA ASP A 50 2.48 0.27 4.76
C ASP A 50 1.98 -0.11 3.37
N SER A 51 1.96 0.84 2.43
CA SER A 51 1.52 0.60 1.07
C SER A 51 2.21 1.53 0.08
N VAL A 52 2.27 1.09 -1.18
CA VAL A 52 2.76 1.88 -2.31
C VAL A 52 1.63 1.98 -3.31
N MET A 53 1.29 3.20 -3.69
CA MET A 53 0.25 3.47 -4.68
C MET A 53 0.86 4.18 -5.88
N PHE A 54 0.54 3.72 -7.09
CA PHE A 54 0.88 4.42 -8.32
C PHE A 54 -0.37 4.99 -8.96
N VAL A 55 -0.20 6.07 -9.72
CA VAL A 55 -1.28 6.67 -10.51
C VAL A 55 -0.83 6.81 -11.96
N ALA A 56 -1.72 6.43 -12.87
CA ALA A 56 -1.59 6.70 -14.29
C ALA A 56 -2.37 7.99 -14.61
N GLU A 57 -1.70 8.97 -15.18
CA GLU A 57 -2.26 10.26 -15.56
C GLU A 57 -2.03 10.51 -17.05
N LYS A 58 -3.06 10.98 -17.74
CA LYS A 58 -2.98 11.37 -19.15
C LYS A 58 -3.72 12.69 -19.34
N ASP A 59 -3.06 13.66 -19.97
CA ASP A 59 -3.65 14.97 -20.26
C ASP A 59 -4.27 15.64 -19.00
N GLY A 60 -3.59 15.51 -17.84
CA GLY A 60 -4.06 16.06 -16.56
C GLY A 60 -5.20 15.27 -15.88
N ARG A 61 -5.62 14.13 -16.44
CA ARG A 61 -6.67 13.26 -15.91
C ARG A 61 -6.08 11.96 -15.37
N MET A 62 -6.46 11.58 -14.15
CA MET A 62 -6.13 10.25 -13.63
C MET A 62 -6.97 9.19 -14.35
N LEU A 63 -6.30 8.18 -14.89
CA LEU A 63 -6.93 7.07 -15.60
C LEU A 63 -7.14 5.85 -14.69
N GLY A 64 -6.32 5.70 -13.66
CA GLY A 64 -6.38 4.57 -12.75
C GLY A 64 -5.19 4.50 -11.80
N PHE A 65 -5.27 3.55 -10.88
CA PHE A 65 -4.26 3.36 -9.85
C PHE A 65 -4.16 1.87 -9.45
N PRO A 66 -2.95 1.31 -9.32
CA PRO A 66 -2.73 0.13 -8.48
C PRO A 66 -2.34 0.54 -7.06
N HIS A 67 -2.87 -0.18 -6.07
CA HIS A 67 -2.50 -0.06 -4.67
C HIS A 67 -1.85 -1.36 -4.20
N LEU A 68 -0.55 -1.28 -3.89
CA LEU A 68 0.29 -2.43 -3.58
C LEU A 68 0.59 -2.46 -2.09
N TYR A 69 0.48 -3.65 -1.51
CA TYR A 69 0.88 -3.91 -0.13
C TYR A 69 2.16 -4.75 -0.13
N PRO A 70 3.28 -4.24 0.40
CA PRO A 70 4.49 -5.03 0.55
C PRO A 70 4.19 -6.18 1.52
N LEU A 71 4.25 -7.41 1.02
CA LEU A 71 4.18 -8.60 1.86
C LEU A 71 5.61 -9.03 2.20
N VAL A 72 5.93 -9.05 3.50
CA VAL A 72 7.19 -9.62 3.97
C VAL A 72 6.96 -11.10 4.24
N PHE A 73 7.48 -11.96 3.35
CA PHE A 73 7.51 -13.39 3.58
C PHE A 73 8.77 -13.74 4.40
N PHE A 74 8.58 -14.22 5.63
CA PHE A 74 9.66 -14.81 6.41
C PHE A 74 9.64 -16.33 6.18
N PRO A 75 10.60 -16.90 5.43
CA PRO A 75 10.64 -18.34 5.19
C PRO A 75 10.96 -19.17 6.45
N ASP A 76 11.50 -18.54 7.50
CA ASP A 76 12.05 -19.27 8.66
C ASP A 76 11.61 -18.69 10.01
N ALA A 77 10.30 -18.57 10.21
CA ALA A 77 9.72 -18.23 11.53
C ALA A 77 9.97 -19.32 12.60
N ALA A 78 10.35 -20.54 12.18
CA ALA A 78 10.65 -21.65 13.08
C ALA A 78 12.06 -21.57 13.69
N ALA A 79 13.06 -21.04 12.98
CA ALA A 79 14.44 -20.95 13.49
C ALA A 79 14.65 -19.95 14.65
N ARG A 80 13.69 -19.03 14.89
CA ARG A 80 13.78 -18.09 16.02
C ARG A 80 13.41 -18.69 17.38
N MET A 81 12.65 -19.79 17.43
CA MET A 81 12.38 -20.47 18.71
C MET A 81 13.56 -21.30 19.22
N ASP A 82 14.46 -21.76 18.34
CA ASP A 82 15.61 -22.57 18.77
C ASP A 82 16.83 -21.73 19.19
N THR A 83 17.00 -20.50 18.69
CA THR A 83 18.15 -19.68 19.10
C THR A 83 18.02 -19.16 20.54
N GLU A 84 16.82 -18.73 20.94
CA GLU A 84 16.53 -18.34 22.34
C GLU A 84 16.62 -19.54 23.30
N ARG A 85 16.24 -20.74 22.83
CA ARG A 85 16.32 -21.97 23.63
C ARG A 85 17.76 -22.49 23.74
N PHE A 86 18.56 -22.35 22.68
CA PHE A 86 19.98 -22.71 22.64
C PHE A 86 20.83 -21.80 23.52
N LEU A 87 20.64 -20.47 23.45
CA LEU A 87 21.34 -19.51 24.30
C LEU A 87 21.00 -19.66 25.79
N ARG A 88 19.80 -20.15 26.13
CA ARG A 88 19.39 -20.40 27.53
C ARG A 88 19.76 -21.79 28.08
N ARG A 89 19.92 -22.82 27.23
CA ARG A 89 20.14 -24.20 27.69
C ARG A 89 21.47 -24.83 27.28
N GLY A 90 22.26 -24.21 26.40
CA GLY A 90 23.63 -24.65 26.12
C GLY A 90 23.78 -26.06 25.54
N GLU A 91 22.73 -26.63 24.95
CA GLU A 91 22.79 -27.98 24.37
C GLU A 91 22.60 -27.94 22.86
N LEU A 92 23.59 -28.49 22.14
CA LEU A 92 23.57 -28.64 20.68
C LEU A 92 22.57 -29.74 20.27
N PRO A 93 21.79 -29.53 19.18
CA PRO A 93 20.99 -30.60 18.61
C PRO A 93 21.89 -31.63 17.92
N ARG A 94 21.59 -32.93 18.11
CA ARG A 94 22.24 -34.03 17.41
C ARG A 94 21.76 -34.17 15.98
#